data_AF-A0A7Z8QGZ8-F1
#
_entry.id   AF-A0A7Z8QGZ8-F1
#
_cell.length_a   1.000
_cell.length_b   1.000
_cell.length_c   1.000
_cell.angle_alpha   90.00
_cell.angle_beta   90.00
_cell.angle_gamma   90.00
#
_symmetry.space_group_name_H-M   'P 1'
#
loop_
_entity.id
_entity.type
_entity.pdbx_description
1 polymer ?
#
loop_
_entity_poly.entity_id
_entity_poly.type
_entity_poly.pdbx_seq_one_letter_code
_entity_poly.pdbx_strand_id
1 'polypeptide(L)'
;MPDIEFSETKELGRVNKVDPLGITNLRIRGMWHINNPLKVFSDYYTANDASKFTLTCILREDKFNSFPSVNKNAIANHSNISLSDIKIKNPDNPAKLINAKLIILELA
;
A
#
# COMPACT_ATOMS: atom_id res chain seq x y z
N MET A 1 3.82 -4.81 41.00
CA MET A 1 2.43 -4.33 41.08
C MET A 1 1.52 -5.53 40.85
N PRO A 2 0.92 -6.13 41.89
CA PRO A 2 0.32 -7.47 41.80
C PRO A 2 -1.10 -7.55 41.21
N ASP A 3 -1.88 -6.48 41.16
CA ASP A 3 -3.34 -6.56 40.88
C ASP A 3 -3.76 -6.03 39.51
N ILE A 4 -3.07 -6.44 38.44
CA ILE A 4 -3.43 -6.06 37.07
C ILE A 4 -4.28 -7.18 36.44
N GLU A 5 -5.56 -6.90 36.18
CA GLU A 5 -6.49 -7.84 35.55
C GLU A 5 -6.61 -7.60 34.03
N PHE A 6 -6.23 -8.61 33.24
CA PHE A 6 -6.46 -8.63 31.79
C PHE A 6 -7.88 -9.10 31.48
N SER A 7 -8.52 -8.47 30.50
CA SER A 7 -9.85 -8.86 30.00
C SER A 7 -9.80 -9.21 28.52
N GLU A 8 -10.57 -10.23 28.11
CA GLU A 8 -10.70 -10.59 26.69
C GLU A 8 -11.42 -9.48 25.91
N THR A 9 -10.79 -8.98 24.84
CA THR A 9 -11.41 -8.01 23.93
C THR A 9 -10.93 -8.24 22.49
N LYS A 10 -11.62 -7.61 21.53
CA LYS A 10 -11.21 -7.55 20.12
C LYS A 10 -10.08 -6.53 19.85
N GLU A 11 -9.52 -5.92 20.88
CA GLU A 11 -8.34 -5.05 20.81
C GLU A 11 -7.08 -5.83 21.19
N LEU A 12 -5.89 -5.26 20.99
CA LEU A 12 -4.63 -5.94 21.34
C LEU A 12 -4.54 -6.26 22.84
N GLY A 13 -5.19 -5.44 23.67
CA GLY A 13 -5.34 -5.72 25.10
C GLY A 13 -6.20 -4.67 25.79
N ARG A 14 -6.85 -5.09 26.87
CA ARG A 14 -7.52 -4.20 27.80
C ARG A 14 -7.13 -4.56 29.21
N VAL A 15 -6.65 -3.55 29.92
CA VAL A 15 -6.18 -3.67 31.29
C VAL A 15 -7.11 -2.85 32.15
N ASN A 16 -7.80 -3.51 33.07
CA ASN A 16 -8.70 -2.83 34.01
C ASN A 16 -7.94 -2.53 35.31
N LYS A 17 -8.45 -1.57 36.10
CA LYS A 17 -7.94 -1.22 37.45
C LYS A 17 -6.45 -0.81 37.45
N VAL A 18 -6.09 0.12 36.57
CA VAL A 18 -4.68 0.51 36.36
C VAL A 18 -4.17 1.46 37.44
N ASP A 19 -5.08 2.17 38.10
CA ASP A 19 -4.76 3.06 39.21
C ASP A 19 -4.89 2.35 40.57
N PRO A 20 -4.24 2.87 41.63
CA PRO A 20 -4.35 2.30 42.97
C PRO A 20 -5.76 2.28 43.56
N LEU A 21 -6.69 3.10 43.05
CA LEU A 21 -8.10 3.10 43.48
C LEU A 21 -8.97 2.17 42.61
N GLY A 22 -8.42 1.59 41.54
CA GLY A 22 -9.08 0.59 40.68
C GLY A 22 -10.22 1.13 39.82
N ILE A 23 -10.32 2.44 39.57
CA ILE A 23 -11.44 3.06 38.84
C ILE A 23 -11.13 3.38 37.37
N THR A 24 -9.87 3.23 36.95
CA THR A 24 -9.40 3.54 35.59
C THR A 24 -9.11 2.28 34.79
N ASN A 25 -9.30 2.39 33.47
CA ASN A 25 -9.05 1.30 32.52
C ASN A 25 -8.11 1.79 31.42
N LEU A 26 -7.05 1.03 31.14
CA LEU A 26 -6.14 1.26 30.02
C LEU A 26 -6.56 0.42 28.82
N ARG A 27 -6.64 1.11 27.68
CA ARG A 27 -7.06 0.57 26.41
C ARG A 27 -5.87 0.50 25.46
N ILE A 28 -5.55 -0.69 24.94
CA ILE A 28 -4.41 -0.89 24.05
C ILE A 28 -4.92 -1.28 22.66
N ARG A 29 -4.67 -0.40 21.68
CA ARG A 29 -5.05 -0.58 20.28
C ARG A 29 -3.82 -0.56 19.40
N GLY A 30 -3.83 -1.39 18.36
CA GLY A 30 -2.83 -1.32 17.30
C GLY A 30 -3.09 -0.08 16.44
N MET A 31 -2.05 0.71 16.20
CA MET A 31 -2.06 1.74 15.16
C MET A 31 -1.30 1.20 13.97
N TRP A 32 -1.96 1.17 12.81
CA TRP A 32 -1.31 0.79 11.56
C TRP A 32 -0.92 2.06 10.82
N HIS A 33 0.37 2.23 10.57
CA HIS A 33 0.87 3.27 9.67
C HIS A 33 1.11 2.67 8.29
N ILE A 34 0.58 3.31 7.27
CA ILE A 34 0.89 2.98 5.88
C ILE A 34 2.08 3.84 5.42
N ASN A 35 3.12 3.19 4.90
CA ASN A 35 4.23 3.91 4.30
C ASN A 35 3.77 4.60 3.00
N ASN A 36 4.44 5.70 2.64
CA ASN A 36 4.18 6.38 1.38
C ASN A 36 4.32 5.38 0.20
N PRO A 37 3.40 5.37 -0.77
CA PRO A 37 3.47 4.50 -1.94
C PRO A 37 4.82 4.53 -2.67
N LEU A 38 5.47 5.70 -2.78
CA LEU A 38 6.79 5.83 -3.40
C LEU A 38 7.86 5.01 -2.66
N LYS A 39 7.75 4.89 -1.34
CA LYS A 39 8.64 4.05 -0.52
C LYS A 39 8.25 2.58 -0.60
N VAL A 40 6.95 2.27 -0.69
CA VAL A 40 6.46 0.89 -0.78
C VAL A 40 6.79 0.25 -2.13
N PHE A 41 6.76 1.02 -3.21
CA PHE A 41 6.99 0.56 -4.57
C PHE A 41 8.35 1.02 -5.14
N SER A 42 9.32 1.33 -4.28
CA SER A 42 10.67 1.76 -4.68
C SER A 42 11.41 0.72 -5.52
N ASP A 43 11.05 -0.56 -5.39
CA ASP A 43 11.60 -1.65 -6.19
C ASP A 43 11.22 -1.56 -7.68
N TYR A 44 10.17 -0.81 -8.01
CA TYR A 44 9.62 -0.71 -9.38
C TYR A 44 9.74 0.68 -9.97
N TYR A 45 9.72 1.73 -9.14
CA TYR A 45 9.79 3.11 -9.60
C TYR A 45 10.54 4.00 -8.62
N THR A 46 11.45 4.79 -9.17
CA THR A 46 12.14 5.86 -8.46
C THR A 46 11.86 7.16 -9.21
N ALA A 47 11.45 8.20 -8.49
CA ALA A 47 11.21 9.51 -9.08
C ALA A 47 12.51 10.07 -9.68
N ASN A 48 12.40 10.61 -10.89
CA ASN A 48 13.48 11.33 -11.55
C ASN A 48 13.30 12.84 -11.31
N ASP A 49 14.23 13.45 -10.58
CA ASP A 49 14.18 14.88 -10.24
C ASP A 49 14.45 15.79 -11.46
N ALA A 50 14.93 15.24 -12.58
CA ALA A 50 15.17 16.00 -13.81
C ALA A 50 13.91 16.27 -14.64
N SER A 51 12.83 15.50 -14.42
CA SER A 51 11.59 15.62 -15.19
C SER A 51 10.71 16.72 -14.62
N LYS A 52 10.12 17.58 -15.49
CA LYS A 52 9.18 18.62 -15.02
C LYS A 52 7.91 18.03 -14.42
N PHE A 53 7.47 16.90 -14.97
CA PHE A 53 6.31 16.18 -14.47
C PHE A 53 6.41 14.70 -14.80
N THR A 54 6.12 13.87 -13.81
CA THR A 54 6.03 12.43 -13.98
C THR A 54 4.75 11.89 -13.34
N LEU A 55 4.01 11.09 -14.09
CA LEU A 55 2.85 10.36 -13.59
C LEU A 55 3.13 8.86 -13.70
N THR A 56 3.18 8.20 -12.53
CA THR A 56 3.38 6.75 -12.44
C THR A 56 2.10 6.07 -11.96
N CYS A 57 1.72 5.00 -12.65
CA CYS A 57 0.59 4.16 -12.29
C CYS A 57 1.02 2.69 -12.26
N ILE A 58 0.70 2.01 -11.16
CA ILE A 58 0.80 0.55 -11.05
C ILE A 58 -0.62 0.00 -11.03
N LEU A 59 -0.92 -0.87 -11.99
CA LEU A 59 -2.25 -1.42 -12.15
C LEU A 59 -2.15 -2.93 -12.28
N ARG A 60 -3.01 -3.69 -11.59
CA ARG A 60 -3.03 -5.14 -11.77
C ARG A 60 -3.38 -5.52 -13.22
N GLU A 61 -2.80 -6.62 -13.69
CA GLU A 61 -2.96 -7.05 -15.07
C GLU A 61 -4.42 -7.40 -15.42
N ASP A 62 -5.15 -8.04 -14.50
CA ASP A 62 -6.59 -8.31 -14.62
C ASP A 62 -7.40 -7.03 -14.81
N LYS A 63 -7.09 -6.00 -14.03
CA LYS A 63 -7.75 -4.69 -14.13
C LYS A 63 -7.38 -3.97 -15.41
N PHE A 64 -6.11 -4.01 -15.82
CA PHE A 64 -5.68 -3.46 -17.11
C PHE A 64 -6.43 -4.11 -18.27
N ASN A 65 -6.55 -5.44 -18.25
CA ASN A 65 -7.22 -6.20 -19.29
C ASN A 65 -8.73 -5.95 -19.35
N SER A 66 -9.35 -5.58 -18.22
CA SER A 66 -10.77 -5.19 -18.15
C SER A 66 -11.11 -3.92 -18.93
N PHE A 67 -10.12 -3.09 -19.30
CA PHE A 67 -10.37 -1.87 -20.07
C PHE A 67 -10.53 -2.15 -21.58
N PRO A 68 -11.30 -1.30 -22.30
CA PRO A 68 -11.47 -1.40 -23.75
C PRO A 68 -10.14 -1.37 -24.50
N SER A 69 -10.05 -2.12 -25.60
CA SER A 69 -8.86 -2.19 -26.47
C SER A 69 -8.46 -0.83 -27.03
N VAL A 70 -9.43 0.05 -27.33
CA VAL A 70 -9.18 1.42 -27.80
C VAL A 70 -8.29 2.19 -26.83
N ASN A 71 -8.58 2.13 -25.53
CA ASN A 71 -7.82 2.83 -24.51
C ASN A 71 -6.43 2.23 -24.32
N LYS A 72 -6.32 0.89 -24.37
CA LYS A 72 -5.02 0.19 -24.27
C LYS A 72 -4.10 0.55 -25.44
N ASN A 73 -4.64 0.62 -26.65
CA ASN A 73 -3.90 1.02 -27.84
C ASN A 73 -3.50 2.50 -27.79
N ALA A 74 -4.35 3.38 -27.26
CA ALA A 74 -4.01 4.80 -27.08
C ALA A 74 -2.82 4.98 -26.13
N ILE A 75 -2.75 4.21 -25.04
CA ILE A 75 -1.63 4.22 -24.10
C ILE A 75 -0.36 3.65 -24.75
N ALA A 76 -0.47 2.55 -25.49
CA ALA A 76 0.68 1.89 -26.13
C ALA A 76 1.30 2.74 -27.26
N ASN A 77 0.50 3.56 -27.95
CA ASN A 77 0.96 4.37 -29.09
C ASN A 77 1.45 5.77 -28.69
N HIS A 78 1.39 6.14 -27.42
CA HIS A 78 1.78 7.48 -26.97
C HIS A 78 3.30 7.54 -26.74
N SER A 79 3.99 8.47 -27.41
CA SER A 79 5.47 8.57 -27.40
C SER A 79 6.08 8.79 -26.03
N ASN A 80 5.35 9.45 -25.13
CA ASN A 80 5.85 9.84 -23.80
C ASN A 80 5.42 8.87 -22.69
N ILE A 81 4.80 7.73 -23.05
CA ILE A 81 4.36 6.72 -22.08
C ILE A 81 5.23 5.49 -22.23
N SER A 82 5.79 5.03 -21.11
CA SER A 82 6.41 3.71 -21.01
C SER A 82 5.46 2.74 -20.31
N LEU A 83 5.32 1.56 -20.90
CA LEU A 83 4.52 0.46 -20.36
C LEU A 83 5.44 -0.72 -20.09
N SER A 84 5.48 -1.19 -18.85
CA SER A 84 6.31 -2.33 -18.42
C SER A 84 5.48 -3.36 -17.65
N ASP A 85 5.84 -4.63 -17.80
CA ASP A 85 5.27 -5.72 -17.01
C ASP A 85 6.06 -5.92 -15.72
N ILE A 86 5.37 -5.86 -14.58
CA ILE A 86 5.95 -6.02 -13.26
C ILE A 86 5.19 -7.06 -12.43
N LYS A 87 5.84 -7.57 -11.39
CA LYS A 87 5.25 -8.52 -10.44
C LYS A 87 5.29 -7.93 -9.04
N ILE A 88 4.14 -7.56 -8.49
CA ILE A 88 4.00 -6.95 -7.17
C ILE A 88 3.67 -7.99 -6.10
N LYS A 89 4.09 -7.72 -4.85
CA LYS A 89 3.75 -8.59 -3.72
C LYS A 89 2.24 -8.57 -3.46
N ASN A 90 1.65 -9.72 -3.20
CA ASN A 90 0.25 -9.81 -2.79
C ASN A 90 0.09 -9.31 -1.34
N PRO A 91 -0.77 -8.32 -1.06
CA PRO A 91 -1.01 -7.84 0.30
C PRO A 91 -1.56 -8.92 1.25
N ASP A 92 -2.29 -9.92 0.73
CA ASP A 92 -2.86 -11.00 1.53
C ASP A 92 -1.86 -12.15 1.76
N ASN A 93 -0.88 -12.31 0.86
CA ASN A 93 0.14 -13.36 0.97
C ASN A 93 1.45 -12.95 0.27
N PRO A 94 2.45 -12.45 1.01
CA PRO A 94 3.71 -11.96 0.43
C PRO A 94 4.51 -12.98 -0.39
N ALA A 95 4.30 -14.28 -0.19
CA ALA A 95 4.96 -15.33 -0.98
C ALA A 95 4.40 -15.45 -2.40
N LYS A 96 3.21 -14.89 -2.65
CA LYS A 96 2.57 -14.86 -3.97
C LYS A 96 2.83 -13.51 -4.63
N LEU A 97 3.22 -13.57 -5.90
CA LEU A 97 3.35 -12.40 -6.75
C LEU A 97 2.09 -12.22 -7.61
N ILE A 98 1.66 -10.98 -7.79
CA ILE A 98 0.55 -10.56 -8.64
C ILE A 98 1.15 -9.87 -9.86
N ASN A 99 0.72 -10.25 -11.06
CA ASN A 99 1.10 -9.54 -12.26
C ASN A 99 0.43 -8.16 -12.31
N ALA A 100 1.22 -7.15 -12.66
CA ALA A 100 0.79 -5.77 -12.79
C ALA A 100 1.51 -5.09 -13.95
N LYS A 101 0.88 -4.04 -14.48
CA LYS A 101 1.42 -3.13 -15.47
C LYS A 101 1.91 -1.88 -14.76
N LEU A 102 3.14 -1.50 -15.04
CA LEU A 102 3.73 -0.21 -14.68
C LEU A 102 3.60 0.72 -15.88
N ILE A 103 2.93 1.84 -15.69
CA ILE A 103 2.71 2.87 -16.70
C ILE A 103 3.37 4.15 -16.19
N ILE A 104 4.32 4.70 -16.94
CA ILE A 104 4.99 5.95 -16.59
C ILE A 104 4.83 6.92 -17.74
N LEU A 105 4.23 8.07 -17.46
CA LEU A 105 4.19 9.23 -18.35
C LEU A 105 5.24 10.22 -17.87
N GLU A 106 6.21 10.54 -18.71
CA GLU A 106 7.24 11.55 -18.42
C GLU A 106 7.12 12.72 -19.38
N LEU A 107 7.09 13.93 -18.82
CA LEU A 107 7.10 15.18 -19.59
C LEU A 107 8.40 15.92 -19.30
N ALA A 108 9.15 16.19 -20.37
CA ALA A 108 10.42 16.91 -20.36
C ALA A 108 10.26 18.43 -20.17
#